data_AF-A0A7D9EWU9-F1
#
_entry.id   AF-A0A7D9EWU9-F1
#
_cell.length_a   1.000
_cell.length_b   1.000
_cell.length_c   1.000
_cell.angle_alpha   90.00
_cell.angle_beta   90.00
_cell.angle_gamma   90.00
#
_symmetry.space_group_name_H-M   'P 1'
#
loop_
_entity.id
_entity.type
_entity.pdbx_description
1 polymer ?
#
loop_
_entity_poly.entity_id
_entity_poly.type
_entity_poly.pdbx_seq_one_letter_code
_entity_poly.pdbx_strand_id
1 'polypeptide(L)'
;MPLTLVYGTLDVCAEGFMYFSKMLGNKQYFPKGAAQISRNRLFSQYHAQYPQHEKDTLTNDPINNICKARVLFVTVAFGIGVDLPCIRQVIHIGVPRTMEEYFQEIGRAGRDGLPAVATIYYNCYDLKSGKSSVDPVMKELASGDGCKRKLILSYFGHELIRANTTTIHTCCDNDAAKCECDDCLSRSLALEMQDATVEDNITSDDSSENLDLSITVFQKNKIREALRKHMETLYFGPSCVGGVSLATGFTTDLIDKTIENSEHLTSVEAVENLLPVFCNENAKVIYDIVTRFSS
;
A
#
# COMPACT_ATOMS: atom_id res chain seq x y z
N MET A 1 6.11 -7.15 11.58
CA MET A 1 6.34 -6.43 10.31
C MET A 1 5.36 -7.01 9.29
N PRO A 2 4.56 -6.25 8.53
CA PRO A 2 3.85 -6.85 7.41
C PRO A 2 4.86 -7.26 6.33
N LEU A 3 4.84 -8.53 5.95
CA LEU A 3 5.71 -9.13 4.94
C LEU A 3 4.89 -9.32 3.66
N THR A 4 5.09 -8.44 2.68
CA THR A 4 4.42 -8.48 1.39
C THR A 4 5.03 -9.59 0.53
N LEU A 5 4.19 -10.46 -0.04
CA LEU A 5 4.60 -11.43 -1.05
C LEU A 5 4.31 -10.91 -2.44
N VAL A 6 5.29 -10.97 -3.34
CA VAL A 6 5.14 -10.61 -4.76
C VAL A 6 5.35 -11.85 -5.61
N TYR A 7 4.27 -12.47 -6.04
CA TYR A 7 4.26 -13.63 -6.93
C TYR A 7 4.52 -13.23 -8.38
N GLY A 8 5.40 -13.96 -9.05
CA GLY A 8 5.69 -13.79 -10.47
C GLY A 8 6.55 -14.91 -11.06
N THR A 9 7.01 -14.71 -12.30
CA THR A 9 8.01 -15.58 -12.91
C THR A 9 9.38 -15.38 -12.26
N LEU A 10 10.34 -16.25 -12.58
CA LEU A 10 11.72 -16.08 -12.12
C LEU A 10 12.32 -14.74 -12.61
N ASP A 11 11.98 -14.33 -13.83
CA ASP A 11 12.41 -13.06 -14.41
C ASP A 11 11.82 -11.88 -13.63
N VAL A 12 10.52 -11.91 -13.32
CA VAL A 12 9.88 -10.87 -12.48
C VAL A 12 10.54 -10.79 -11.10
N CYS A 13 10.89 -11.93 -10.50
CA CYS A 13 11.57 -11.93 -9.21
C CYS A 13 12.95 -11.26 -9.29
N ALA A 14 13.73 -11.59 -10.33
CA ALA A 14 15.05 -11.03 -10.54
C ALA A 14 14.98 -9.52 -10.86
N GLU A 15 14.08 -9.13 -11.76
CA GLU A 15 13.85 -7.74 -12.13
C GLU A 15 13.37 -6.90 -10.94
N GLY A 16 12.40 -7.41 -10.17
CA GLY A 16 11.91 -6.77 -8.96
C GLY A 16 13.01 -6.56 -7.92
N PHE A 17 13.82 -7.60 -7.68
CA PHE A 17 14.97 -7.51 -6.78
C PHE A 17 15.99 -6.47 -7.25
N MET A 18 16.36 -6.49 -8.54
CA MET A 18 17.32 -5.55 -9.12
C MET A 18 16.80 -4.11 -9.12
N TYR A 19 15.51 -3.93 -9.41
CA TYR A 19 14.85 -2.64 -9.36
C TYR A 19 14.90 -2.05 -7.95
N PHE A 20 14.51 -2.82 -6.93
CA PHE A 20 14.56 -2.38 -5.54
C PHE A 20 15.99 -2.06 -5.10
N SER A 21 16.96 -2.92 -5.46
CA SER A 21 18.37 -2.70 -5.14
C SER A 21 18.90 -1.40 -5.75
N LYS A 22 18.57 -1.14 -7.02
CA LYS A 22 18.95 0.08 -7.73
C LYS A 22 18.30 1.32 -7.14
N MET A 23 17.00 1.27 -6.87
CA MET A 23 16.23 2.42 -6.41
C MET A 23 16.53 2.81 -4.96
N LEU A 24 16.70 1.81 -4.09
CA LEU A 24 16.95 2.05 -2.67
C LEU A 24 18.43 2.31 -2.37
N GLY A 25 19.36 1.77 -3.17
CA GLY A 25 20.79 1.95 -2.96
C GLY A 25 21.19 1.62 -1.51
N ASN A 26 21.81 2.54 -0.79
CA ASN A 26 22.18 2.35 0.62
C ASN A 26 20.98 2.31 1.59
N LYS A 27 19.81 2.80 1.18
CA LYS A 27 18.59 2.80 2.01
C LYS A 27 17.91 1.42 2.08
N GLN A 28 18.41 0.43 1.34
CA GLN A 28 17.85 -0.93 1.36
C GLN A 28 18.13 -1.70 2.65
N TYR A 29 18.97 -1.19 3.54
CA TYR A 29 19.36 -1.85 4.78
C TYR A 29 18.74 -1.19 6.00
N PHE A 30 18.28 -2.00 6.95
CA PHE A 30 17.71 -1.58 8.21
C PHE A 30 18.35 -2.33 9.40
N PRO A 31 18.66 -1.63 10.52
CA PRO A 31 18.52 -0.19 10.74
C PRO A 31 19.49 0.64 9.88
N LYS A 32 19.26 1.96 9.78
CA LYS A 32 20.11 2.86 8.99
C LYS A 32 21.56 2.75 9.47
N GLY A 33 22.49 2.52 8.55
CA GLY A 33 23.92 2.32 8.88
C GLY A 33 24.30 0.88 9.25
N ALA A 34 23.36 -0.07 9.19
CA ALA A 34 23.67 -1.48 9.39
C ALA A 34 24.64 -2.02 8.32
N ALA A 35 25.33 -3.10 8.66
CA ALA A 35 26.18 -3.81 7.70
C ALA A 35 25.38 -4.20 6.45
N GLN A 36 25.99 -4.02 5.28
CA GLN A 36 25.38 -4.29 3.98
C GLN A 36 25.35 -5.79 3.67
N ILE A 37 24.61 -6.54 4.48
CA ILE A 37 24.43 -7.99 4.39
C ILE A 37 22.95 -8.32 4.13
N SER A 38 22.70 -9.51 3.57
CA SER A 38 21.35 -9.98 3.19
C SER A 38 20.34 -9.92 4.34
N ARG A 39 20.75 -10.34 5.54
CA ARG A 39 19.89 -10.34 6.76
C ARG A 39 19.36 -8.95 7.13
N ASN A 40 20.08 -7.88 6.83
CA ASN A 40 19.65 -6.50 7.14
C ASN A 40 18.85 -5.86 5.99
N ARG A 41 18.70 -6.53 4.86
CA ARG A 41 18.04 -5.99 3.68
C ARG A 41 16.52 -6.03 3.84
N LEU A 42 15.87 -4.97 3.38
CA LEU A 42 14.41 -4.79 3.46
C LEU A 42 13.63 -5.63 2.44
N PHE A 43 14.30 -6.29 1.50
CA PHE A 43 13.66 -7.17 0.53
C PHE A 43 14.55 -8.36 0.17
N SER A 44 13.94 -9.44 -0.30
CA SER A 44 14.67 -10.59 -0.81
C SER A 44 13.87 -11.32 -1.89
N GLN A 45 14.43 -12.41 -2.42
CA GLN A 45 13.74 -13.30 -3.34
C GLN A 45 13.71 -14.73 -2.79
N TYR A 46 12.71 -15.51 -3.18
CA TYR A 46 12.62 -16.92 -2.85
C TYR A 46 12.11 -17.71 -4.06
N HIS A 47 12.92 -18.63 -4.54
CA HIS A 47 12.59 -19.55 -5.62
C HIS A 47 13.40 -20.84 -5.45
N ALA A 48 13.07 -21.88 -6.22
CA ALA A 48 13.67 -23.21 -6.08
C ALA A 48 15.22 -23.19 -6.10
N GLN A 49 15.79 -22.38 -7.00
CA GLN A 49 17.24 -22.24 -7.21
C GLN A 49 17.94 -21.27 -6.23
N TYR A 50 17.20 -20.65 -5.29
CA TYR A 50 17.80 -19.72 -4.34
C TYR A 50 18.64 -20.47 -3.29
N PRO A 51 19.79 -19.92 -2.82
CA PRO A 51 20.68 -20.62 -1.89
C PRO A 51 19.96 -21.09 -0.63
N GLN A 52 20.21 -22.33 -0.21
CA GLN A 52 19.46 -22.94 0.90
C GLN A 52 19.62 -22.16 2.21
N HIS A 53 20.84 -21.71 2.54
CA HIS A 53 21.09 -20.92 3.75
C HIS A 53 20.31 -19.59 3.78
N GLU A 54 20.11 -18.95 2.63
CA GLU A 54 19.29 -17.74 2.53
C GLU A 54 17.80 -18.07 2.68
N LYS A 55 17.33 -19.17 2.05
CA LYS A 55 15.96 -19.66 2.24
C LYS A 55 15.68 -19.94 3.72
N ASP A 56 16.59 -20.64 4.40
CA ASP A 56 16.46 -20.98 5.83
C ASP A 56 16.43 -19.72 6.71
N THR A 57 17.21 -18.70 6.35
CA THR A 57 17.20 -17.39 7.04
C THR A 57 15.84 -16.71 6.86
N LEU A 58 15.31 -16.69 5.63
CA LEU A 58 14.03 -16.06 5.32
C LEU A 58 12.83 -16.80 5.93
N THR A 59 12.92 -18.10 6.20
CA THR A 59 11.84 -18.89 6.80
C THR A 59 11.88 -18.91 8.32
N ASN A 60 13.07 -18.95 8.93
CA ASN A 60 13.23 -19.06 10.39
C ASN A 60 13.32 -17.70 11.11
N ASP A 61 13.93 -16.68 10.48
CA ASP A 61 14.12 -15.37 11.13
C ASP A 61 12.79 -14.63 11.39
N PRO A 62 11.74 -14.70 10.54
CA PRO A 62 10.46 -14.05 10.83
C PRO A 62 9.76 -14.62 12.06
N ILE A 63 9.82 -15.94 12.26
CA ILE A 63 9.24 -16.63 13.43
C ILE A 63 9.83 -16.07 14.74
N ASN A 64 11.11 -15.68 14.71
CA ASN A 64 11.82 -15.13 15.86
C ASN A 64 11.80 -13.58 15.92
N ASN A 65 11.04 -12.89 15.05
CA ASN A 65 11.04 -11.42 14.91
C ASN A 65 12.41 -10.79 14.57
N ILE A 66 13.31 -11.57 13.98
CA ILE A 66 14.67 -11.12 13.63
C ILE A 66 14.70 -10.56 12.20
N CYS A 67 13.88 -11.12 11.30
CA CYS A 67 13.87 -10.78 9.89
C CYS A 67 13.55 -9.30 9.64
N LYS A 68 14.36 -8.65 8.81
CA LYS A 68 14.16 -7.25 8.40
C LYS A 68 13.46 -7.11 7.05
N ALA A 69 13.32 -8.21 6.31
CA ALA A 69 12.65 -8.20 5.03
C ALA A 69 11.18 -7.80 5.21
N ARG A 70 10.74 -6.87 4.36
CA ARG A 70 9.37 -6.37 4.23
C ARG A 70 8.71 -6.88 2.96
N VAL A 71 9.51 -7.15 1.92
CA VAL A 71 9.03 -7.61 0.61
C VAL A 71 9.79 -8.86 0.22
N LEU A 72 9.06 -9.88 -0.23
CA LEU A 72 9.63 -11.09 -0.78
C LEU A 72 9.12 -11.34 -2.19
N PHE A 73 10.02 -11.36 -3.16
CA PHE A 73 9.71 -11.77 -4.52
C PHE A 73 9.72 -13.29 -4.61
N VAL A 74 8.60 -13.88 -4.99
CA VAL A 74 8.40 -15.33 -4.92
C VAL A 74 7.87 -15.88 -6.24
N THR A 75 8.27 -17.10 -6.57
CA THR A 75 7.59 -17.89 -7.60
C THR A 75 6.56 -18.81 -6.97
N VAL A 76 5.70 -19.45 -7.79
CA VAL A 76 4.71 -20.45 -7.34
C VAL A 76 5.35 -21.58 -6.50
N ALA A 77 6.66 -21.83 -6.67
CA ALA A 77 7.42 -22.78 -5.85
C ALA A 77 7.53 -22.38 -4.36
N PHE A 78 7.15 -21.15 -4.01
CA PHE A 78 6.95 -20.69 -2.63
C PHE A 78 5.64 -21.30 -2.08
N GLY A 79 5.67 -22.62 -1.89
CA GLY A 79 4.45 -23.42 -1.75
C GLY A 79 4.47 -24.40 -0.60
N ILE A 80 5.56 -25.15 -0.43
CA ILE A 80 5.58 -26.33 0.45
C ILE A 80 6.39 -26.01 1.72
N GLY A 81 5.69 -25.87 2.85
CA GLY A 81 6.29 -25.90 4.19
C GLY A 81 6.75 -24.56 4.79
N VAL A 82 6.54 -23.44 4.12
CA VAL A 82 6.86 -22.10 4.65
C VAL A 82 5.58 -21.41 5.13
N ASP A 83 5.45 -21.28 6.45
CA ASP A 83 4.38 -20.53 7.11
C ASP A 83 4.96 -19.29 7.78
N LEU A 84 4.85 -18.14 7.11
CA LEU A 84 5.32 -16.88 7.64
C LEU A 84 4.15 -16.18 8.35
N PRO A 85 4.20 -16.02 9.68
CA PRO A 85 3.17 -15.30 10.39
C PRO A 85 3.17 -13.83 9.92
N CYS A 86 1.99 -13.23 9.86
CA CYS A 86 1.77 -11.80 9.61
C CYS A 86 1.96 -11.27 8.17
N ILE A 87 1.72 -12.08 7.14
CA ILE A 87 1.60 -11.58 5.75
C ILE A 87 0.33 -10.71 5.65
N ARG A 88 0.49 -9.43 5.29
CA ARG A 88 -0.63 -8.48 5.09
C ARG A 88 -1.00 -8.24 3.64
N GLN A 89 -0.08 -8.52 2.72
CA GLN A 89 -0.29 -8.24 1.32
C GLN A 89 0.29 -9.35 0.45
N VAL A 90 -0.50 -9.76 -0.53
CA VAL A 90 -0.10 -10.67 -1.60
C VAL A 90 -0.34 -9.95 -2.91
N ILE A 91 0.69 -9.86 -3.74
CA ILE A 91 0.66 -9.21 -5.05
C ILE A 91 1.01 -10.27 -6.08
N HIS A 92 0.21 -10.39 -7.12
CA HIS A 92 0.50 -11.20 -8.30
C HIS A 92 0.85 -10.28 -9.47
N ILE A 93 2.02 -10.51 -10.07
CA ILE A 93 2.43 -9.89 -11.32
C ILE A 93 2.16 -10.90 -12.44
N GLY A 94 1.07 -10.67 -13.15
CA GLY A 94 0.45 -11.64 -14.06
C GLY A 94 -0.68 -12.41 -13.38
N VAL A 95 -1.60 -12.92 -14.19
CA VAL A 95 -2.75 -13.70 -13.69
C VAL A 95 -2.29 -15.13 -13.34
N PRO A 96 -2.60 -15.63 -12.13
CA PRO A 96 -2.38 -17.04 -11.79
C PRO A 96 -3.07 -17.99 -12.77
N ARG A 97 -2.56 -19.21 -12.93
CA ARG A 97 -3.07 -20.10 -13.98
C ARG A 97 -4.41 -20.68 -13.62
N THR A 98 -4.55 -21.16 -12.38
CA THR A 98 -5.79 -21.77 -11.87
C THR A 98 -6.31 -21.06 -10.62
N MET A 99 -7.58 -21.30 -10.30
CA MET A 99 -8.22 -20.77 -9.10
C MET A 99 -7.61 -21.36 -7.81
N GLU A 100 -7.20 -22.62 -7.83
CA GLU A 100 -6.58 -23.29 -6.68
C GLU A 100 -5.21 -22.72 -6.36
N GLU A 101 -4.38 -22.49 -7.38
CA GLU A 101 -3.09 -21.81 -7.21
C GLU A 101 -3.31 -20.44 -6.55
N TYR A 102 -4.19 -19.62 -7.15
CA TYR A 102 -4.52 -18.32 -6.60
C TYR A 102 -5.02 -18.39 -5.16
N PHE A 103 -5.98 -19.27 -4.87
CA PHE A 103 -6.59 -19.40 -3.55
C PHE A 103 -5.58 -19.83 -2.48
N GLN A 104 -4.69 -20.78 -2.80
CA GLN A 104 -3.64 -21.22 -1.88
C GLN A 104 -2.61 -20.12 -1.61
N GLU A 105 -2.25 -19.34 -2.64
CA GLU A 105 -1.27 -18.26 -2.53
C GLU A 105 -1.79 -17.09 -1.70
N ILE A 106 -3.00 -16.61 -1.98
CA ILE A 106 -3.61 -15.50 -1.21
C ILE A 106 -3.97 -15.92 0.22
N GLY A 107 -4.30 -17.21 0.43
CA GLY A 107 -4.64 -17.76 1.75
C GLY A 107 -3.49 -17.76 2.77
N ARG A 108 -2.28 -17.38 2.34
CA ARG A 108 -1.14 -17.13 3.23
C ARG A 108 -1.24 -15.80 3.97
N ALA A 109 -2.00 -14.85 3.44
CA ALA A 109 -2.21 -13.57 4.07
C ALA A 109 -3.28 -13.66 5.17
N GLY A 110 -3.17 -12.81 6.20
CA GLY A 110 -4.23 -12.66 7.21
C GLY A 110 -4.49 -13.89 8.11
N ARG A 111 -3.53 -14.82 8.26
CA ARG A 111 -3.73 -16.05 9.09
C ARG A 111 -3.91 -15.77 10.59
N ASP A 112 -3.52 -14.58 11.04
CA ASP A 112 -3.76 -14.06 12.39
C ASP A 112 -5.16 -13.45 12.55
N GLY A 113 -6.01 -13.52 11.52
CA GLY A 113 -7.37 -12.97 11.52
C GLY A 113 -7.44 -11.46 11.27
N LEU A 114 -6.29 -10.79 11.11
CA LEU A 114 -6.24 -9.37 10.76
C LEU A 114 -6.46 -9.15 9.26
N PRO A 115 -7.00 -7.98 8.85
CA PRO A 115 -7.21 -7.66 7.44
C PRO A 115 -5.94 -7.82 6.60
N ALA A 116 -6.13 -8.30 5.37
CA ALA A 116 -5.08 -8.47 4.38
C ALA A 116 -5.64 -8.27 2.97
N VAL A 117 -4.77 -7.90 2.03
CA VAL A 117 -5.14 -7.65 0.64
C VAL A 117 -4.40 -8.57 -0.32
N ALA A 118 -5.15 -9.05 -1.30
CA ALA A 118 -4.63 -9.71 -2.48
C ALA A 118 -4.86 -8.82 -3.72
N THR A 119 -3.79 -8.54 -4.47
CA THR A 119 -3.82 -7.68 -5.66
C THR A 119 -3.28 -8.45 -6.85
N ILE A 120 -3.95 -8.37 -8.00
CA ILE A 120 -3.45 -8.94 -9.27
C ILE A 120 -3.19 -7.78 -10.22
N TYR A 121 -1.94 -7.62 -10.65
CA TYR A 121 -1.57 -6.77 -11.78
C TYR A 121 -1.52 -7.62 -13.03
N TYR A 122 -2.24 -7.20 -14.08
CA TYR A 122 -2.27 -7.90 -15.35
C TYR A 122 -2.39 -6.92 -16.50
N ASN A 123 -1.96 -7.36 -17.68
CA ASN A 123 -2.15 -6.66 -18.94
C ASN A 123 -3.04 -7.51 -19.89
N CYS A 124 -3.35 -6.96 -21.06
CA CYS A 124 -4.20 -7.66 -22.03
C CYS A 124 -3.52 -8.90 -22.65
N TYR A 125 -2.20 -9.00 -22.63
CA TYR A 125 -1.46 -10.19 -23.08
C TYR A 125 -1.59 -11.34 -22.07
N ASP A 126 -1.60 -11.05 -20.77
CA ASP A 126 -1.75 -12.06 -19.72
C ASP A 126 -3.11 -12.77 -19.81
N LEU A 127 -4.14 -12.07 -20.30
CA LEU A 127 -5.48 -12.63 -20.53
C LEU A 127 -5.63 -13.33 -21.89
N LYS A 128 -4.76 -13.03 -22.86
CA LYS A 128 -4.80 -13.61 -24.21
C LYS A 128 -4.07 -14.95 -24.20
N SER A 129 -4.84 -16.04 -24.22
CA SER A 129 -4.35 -17.42 -24.30
C SER A 129 -3.49 -17.62 -25.55
N GLY A 130 -2.17 -17.68 -25.38
CA GLY A 130 -1.25 -18.05 -26.47
C GLY A 130 -0.06 -18.91 -26.04
N LYS A 131 0.39 -18.82 -24.79
CA LYS A 131 1.58 -19.57 -24.31
C LYS A 131 1.44 -20.26 -22.96
N SER A 132 0.42 -19.92 -22.17
CA SER A 132 0.09 -20.59 -20.91
C SER A 132 -1.41 -20.40 -20.71
N SER A 133 -2.18 -21.48 -20.74
CA SER A 133 -3.64 -21.38 -20.64
C SER A 133 -4.03 -20.99 -19.22
N VAL A 134 -4.24 -19.69 -19.00
CA VAL A 134 -4.95 -19.18 -17.81
C VAL A 134 -6.39 -19.66 -17.88
N ASP A 135 -6.89 -20.23 -16.80
CA ASP A 135 -8.24 -20.76 -16.73
C ASP A 135 -9.28 -19.65 -16.97
N PRO A 136 -10.40 -19.95 -17.66
CA PRO A 136 -11.45 -18.98 -17.91
C PRO A 136 -11.96 -18.28 -16.64
N VAL A 137 -12.08 -19.03 -15.54
CA VAL A 137 -12.51 -18.51 -14.23
C VAL A 137 -11.54 -17.46 -13.68
N MET A 138 -10.23 -17.61 -13.93
CA MET A 138 -9.23 -16.64 -13.49
C MET A 138 -9.28 -15.36 -14.33
N LYS A 139 -9.64 -15.45 -15.61
CA LYS A 139 -9.89 -14.28 -16.45
C LYS A 139 -11.13 -13.52 -16.00
N GLU A 140 -12.19 -14.25 -15.64
CA GLU A 140 -13.40 -13.67 -15.06
C GLU A 140 -13.09 -13.03 -13.70
N LEU A 141 -12.30 -13.67 -12.85
CA LEU A 141 -11.85 -13.09 -11.58
C LEU A 141 -11.05 -11.79 -11.78
N ALA A 142 -10.16 -11.75 -12.78
CA ALA A 142 -9.29 -10.61 -13.01
C ALA A 142 -10.04 -9.42 -13.65
N SER A 143 -10.83 -9.67 -14.70
CA SER A 143 -11.44 -8.62 -15.55
C SER A 143 -12.96 -8.50 -15.47
N GLY A 144 -13.63 -9.42 -14.78
CA GLY A 144 -15.08 -9.37 -14.59
C GLY A 144 -15.50 -8.30 -13.59
N ASP A 145 -16.78 -7.94 -13.62
CA ASP A 145 -17.42 -6.91 -12.78
C ASP A 145 -18.24 -7.49 -11.61
N GLY A 146 -18.26 -8.83 -11.50
CA GLY A 146 -18.92 -9.57 -10.43
C GLY A 146 -18.14 -9.59 -9.11
N CYS A 147 -18.82 -9.97 -8.03
CA CYS A 147 -18.18 -10.14 -6.72
C CYS A 147 -17.13 -11.26 -6.78
N LYS A 148 -15.85 -10.90 -6.58
CA LYS A 148 -14.72 -11.86 -6.61
C LYS A 148 -14.85 -12.93 -5.54
N ARG A 149 -15.33 -12.57 -4.34
CA ARG A 149 -15.56 -13.54 -3.25
C ARG A 149 -16.65 -14.55 -3.61
N LYS A 150 -17.74 -14.10 -4.24
CA LYS A 150 -18.80 -14.99 -4.71
C LYS A 150 -18.26 -15.96 -5.75
N LEU A 151 -17.47 -15.48 -6.71
CA LEU A 151 -16.84 -16.32 -7.74
C LEU A 151 -15.96 -17.41 -7.12
N ILE A 152 -15.03 -17.03 -6.23
CA ILE A 152 -14.14 -17.96 -5.52
C ILE A 152 -14.95 -19.02 -4.74
N LEU A 153 -15.93 -18.61 -3.93
CA LEU A 153 -16.73 -19.55 -3.15
C LEU A 153 -17.53 -20.50 -4.05
N SER A 154 -18.16 -19.96 -5.10
CA SER A 154 -18.96 -20.77 -6.03
C SER A 154 -18.13 -21.81 -6.77
N TYR A 155 -16.87 -21.49 -7.09
CA TYR A 155 -15.92 -22.42 -7.69
C TYR A 155 -15.68 -23.65 -6.80
N PHE A 156 -15.59 -23.45 -5.47
CA PHE A 156 -15.43 -24.51 -4.49
C PHE A 156 -16.75 -25.14 -4.00
N GLY A 157 -17.88 -24.84 -4.65
CA GLY A 157 -19.19 -25.39 -4.29
C GLY A 157 -19.80 -24.78 -3.03
N HIS A 158 -19.38 -23.57 -2.65
CA HIS A 158 -19.91 -22.83 -1.51
C HIS A 158 -20.72 -21.62 -1.95
N GLU A 159 -21.77 -21.31 -1.18
CA GLU A 159 -22.56 -20.09 -1.37
C GLU A 159 -22.04 -18.95 -0.50
N LEU A 160 -22.06 -17.74 -1.02
CA LEU A 160 -21.73 -16.55 -0.24
C LEU A 160 -22.90 -16.21 0.69
N ILE A 161 -22.75 -16.53 1.97
CA ILE A 161 -23.67 -16.11 3.02
C ILE A 161 -23.23 -14.73 3.52
N ARG A 162 -24.02 -13.69 3.23
CA ARG A 162 -23.80 -12.35 3.80
C ARG A 162 -24.43 -12.32 5.19
N ALA A 163 -23.61 -12.22 6.24
CA ALA A 163 -24.12 -11.98 7.59
C ALA A 163 -24.62 -10.53 7.68
N ASN A 164 -25.88 -10.34 8.06
CA ASN A 164 -26.52 -9.02 8.19
C ASN A 164 -26.08 -8.22 9.44
N THR A 165 -24.97 -8.56 10.09
CA THR A 165 -24.75 -8.19 11.51
C THR A 165 -23.38 -7.62 11.86
N THR A 166 -22.61 -7.08 10.91
CA THR A 166 -21.38 -6.34 11.26
C THR A 166 -21.26 -5.06 10.45
N THR A 167 -21.06 -3.94 11.14
CA THR A 167 -20.91 -2.57 10.62
C THR A 167 -19.70 -2.37 9.70
N ILE A 168 -18.81 -3.35 9.57
CA ILE A 168 -17.58 -3.27 8.77
C ILE A 168 -17.65 -4.25 7.60
N HIS A 169 -17.66 -3.72 6.37
CA HIS A 169 -17.73 -4.53 5.14
C HIS A 169 -16.31 -4.80 4.58
N THR A 170 -15.94 -6.06 4.40
CA THR A 170 -14.71 -6.47 3.70
C THR A 170 -15.01 -6.79 2.22
N CYS A 171 -15.46 -5.82 1.45
CA CYS A 171 -15.81 -6.02 0.03
C CYS A 171 -14.60 -6.46 -0.85
N CYS A 172 -14.84 -7.03 -2.03
CA CYS A 172 -13.81 -6.99 -3.06
C CYS A 172 -13.80 -5.60 -3.73
N ASP A 173 -12.82 -5.31 -4.59
CA ASP A 173 -12.77 -4.09 -5.39
C ASP A 173 -14.08 -3.79 -6.16
N ASN A 174 -14.66 -4.79 -6.83
CA ASN A 174 -15.92 -4.63 -7.56
C ASN A 174 -17.12 -4.28 -6.67
N ASP A 175 -17.22 -4.93 -5.50
CA ASP A 175 -18.29 -4.66 -4.54
C ASP A 175 -18.04 -3.34 -3.78
N ALA A 176 -16.78 -2.98 -3.56
CA ALA A 176 -16.39 -1.71 -2.94
C ALA A 176 -16.72 -0.51 -3.84
N ALA A 177 -16.61 -0.66 -5.17
CA ALA A 177 -17.02 0.36 -6.13
C ALA A 177 -18.55 0.63 -6.10
N LYS A 178 -19.33 -0.33 -5.60
CA LYS A 178 -20.80 -0.26 -5.49
C LYS A 178 -21.27 -0.12 -4.04
N CYS A 179 -20.36 -0.02 -3.05
CA CYS A 179 -20.76 0.13 -1.65
C CYS A 179 -21.08 1.59 -1.34
N GLU A 180 -22.19 1.80 -0.65
CA GLU A 180 -22.62 3.10 -0.09
C GLU A 180 -22.33 3.19 1.41
N CYS A 181 -21.47 2.32 1.93
CA CYS A 181 -21.14 2.22 3.35
C CYS A 181 -20.00 3.18 3.73
N ASP A 182 -20.16 3.91 4.83
CA ASP A 182 -19.15 4.86 5.32
C ASP A 182 -17.86 4.15 5.78
N ASP A 183 -17.96 2.95 6.38
CA ASP A 183 -16.83 2.17 6.96
C ASP A 183 -16.47 0.89 6.18
N CYS A 184 -16.31 1.00 4.86
CA CYS A 184 -15.85 -0.15 4.06
C CYS A 184 -14.33 -0.36 4.21
N LEU A 185 -13.89 -1.45 4.84
CA LEU A 185 -12.46 -1.80 4.94
C LEU A 185 -11.76 -1.88 3.59
N SER A 186 -12.49 -2.20 2.51
CA SER A 186 -11.91 -2.31 1.18
C SER A 186 -11.81 -0.96 0.48
N ARG A 187 -12.68 -0.01 0.84
CA ARG A 187 -12.50 1.39 0.49
C ARG A 187 -11.35 1.95 1.30
N SER A 188 -11.27 1.66 2.60
CA SER A 188 -10.19 2.07 3.51
C SER A 188 -8.83 1.46 3.12
N LEU A 189 -8.72 0.19 2.67
CA LEU A 189 -7.44 -0.36 2.18
C LEU A 189 -7.09 0.07 0.76
N ALA A 190 -8.07 0.26 -0.14
CA ALA A 190 -7.81 0.87 -1.45
C ALA A 190 -7.42 2.35 -1.30
N LEU A 191 -8.01 3.03 -0.32
CA LEU A 191 -7.59 4.32 0.18
C LEU A 191 -6.20 4.17 0.80
N GLU A 192 -5.88 3.41 1.84
CA GLU A 192 -4.51 3.20 2.39
C GLU A 192 -3.44 2.80 1.35
N MET A 193 -3.82 2.15 0.25
CA MET A 193 -2.92 1.85 -0.88
C MET A 193 -2.80 3.01 -1.89
N GLN A 194 -3.79 3.91 -1.96
CA GLN A 194 -3.72 5.26 -2.52
C GLN A 194 -3.19 6.30 -1.51
N ASP A 195 -3.22 5.95 -0.23
CA ASP A 195 -3.09 6.70 1.01
C ASP A 195 -2.01 6.03 1.89
N ALA A 196 -0.81 5.95 1.31
CA ALA A 196 0.37 6.45 2.03
C ALA A 196 0.29 7.99 2.25
N THR A 197 -0.93 8.52 2.25
CA THR A 197 -1.46 9.81 2.57
C THR A 197 -2.62 9.58 3.54
N VAL A 198 -2.29 9.31 4.80
CA VAL A 198 -3.27 9.19 5.89
C VAL A 198 -4.12 10.45 5.97
N GLU A 199 -5.44 10.31 5.99
CA GLU A 199 -6.29 11.19 6.81
C GLU A 199 -7.48 10.40 7.36
N ASP A 200 -7.54 10.36 8.69
CA ASP A 200 -8.72 9.94 9.46
C ASP A 200 -9.77 11.06 9.42
N ASN A 201 -11.03 10.72 9.16
CA ASN A 201 -12.16 11.60 9.49
C ASN A 201 -12.76 11.17 10.83
N ILE A 202 -12.91 12.11 11.76
CA ILE A 202 -13.88 12.02 12.86
C ILE A 202 -14.91 13.13 12.64
N THR A 203 -16.19 12.75 12.53
CA THR A 203 -17.33 13.66 12.50
C THR A 203 -17.81 14.07 13.90
N SER A 204 -18.40 15.27 13.93
CA SER A 204 -18.93 16.12 15.02
C SER A 204 -19.93 15.49 16.00
N ASP A 205 -19.95 15.91 17.27
CA ASP A 205 -20.83 17.03 17.71
C ASP A 205 -20.60 17.52 19.17
N ASP A 206 -20.95 18.80 19.33
CA ASP A 206 -21.42 19.58 20.49
C ASP A 206 -20.48 20.39 21.45
N SER A 207 -20.71 21.71 21.35
CA SER A 207 -20.55 22.88 22.23
C SER A 207 -19.41 23.02 23.26
N SER A 208 -18.60 24.06 23.10
CA SER A 208 -18.66 25.30 23.91
C SER A 208 -17.61 26.33 23.49
N GLU A 209 -18.00 27.60 23.57
CA GLU A 209 -17.22 28.79 23.23
C GLU A 209 -15.86 28.84 23.94
N ASN A 210 -14.82 29.30 23.24
CA ASN A 210 -13.99 30.40 23.75
C ASN A 210 -13.07 31.01 22.67
N LEU A 211 -12.92 32.31 22.84
CA LEU A 211 -12.36 33.33 21.96
C LEU A 211 -10.83 33.38 22.11
N ASP A 212 -10.03 33.13 21.06
CA ASP A 212 -8.73 33.79 20.90
C ASP A 212 -8.08 33.56 19.51
N LEU A 213 -7.54 34.64 18.93
CA LEU A 213 -6.59 34.81 17.82
C LEU A 213 -6.30 33.67 16.79
N SER A 214 -7.27 32.86 16.39
CA SER A 214 -7.05 31.78 15.41
C SER A 214 -7.19 32.25 13.97
N ILE A 215 -6.34 31.73 13.07
CA ILE A 215 -6.52 31.84 11.60
C ILE A 215 -7.95 31.40 11.26
N THR A 216 -8.71 32.27 10.59
CA THR A 216 -10.13 32.02 10.33
C THR A 216 -10.33 30.74 9.49
N VAL A 217 -11.45 30.04 9.70
CA VAL A 217 -11.84 28.84 8.91
C VAL A 217 -11.74 29.10 7.40
N PHE A 218 -12.01 30.33 6.97
CA PHE A 218 -11.88 30.77 5.58
C PHE A 218 -10.43 30.80 5.07
N GLN A 219 -9.47 31.28 5.89
CA GLN A 219 -8.05 31.27 5.55
C GLN A 219 -7.48 29.85 5.49
N LYS A 220 -7.86 28.98 6.44
CA LYS A 220 -7.48 27.56 6.44
C LYS A 220 -7.95 26.83 5.17
N ASN A 221 -9.15 27.14 4.68
CA ASN A 221 -9.67 26.59 3.41
C ASN A 221 -8.89 27.08 2.18
N LYS A 222 -8.46 28.36 2.14
CA LYS A 222 -7.61 28.86 1.04
C LYS A 222 -6.21 28.23 1.03
N ILE A 223 -5.63 28.01 2.20
CA ILE A 223 -4.36 27.29 2.35
C ILE A 223 -4.51 25.86 1.80
N ARG A 224 -5.58 25.16 2.18
CA ARG A 224 -5.90 23.81 1.68
C ARG A 224 -5.98 23.75 0.16
N GLU A 225 -6.72 24.67 -0.45
CA GLU A 225 -6.91 24.72 -1.91
C GLU A 225 -5.58 24.99 -2.64
N ALA A 226 -4.76 25.92 -2.12
CA ALA A 226 -3.46 26.23 -2.70
C ALA A 226 -2.46 25.06 -2.59
N LEU A 227 -2.44 24.34 -1.47
CA LEU A 227 -1.60 23.15 -1.28
C LEU A 227 -2.04 22.00 -2.19
N ARG A 228 -3.35 21.77 -2.34
CA ARG A 228 -3.90 20.76 -3.27
C ARG A 228 -3.55 21.07 -4.71
N LYS A 229 -3.67 22.35 -5.12
CA LYS A 229 -3.25 22.79 -6.46
C LYS A 229 -1.75 22.59 -6.69
N HIS A 230 -0.90 22.85 -5.69
CA HIS A 230 0.53 22.54 -5.80
C HIS A 230 0.76 21.03 -5.96
N MET A 231 0.09 20.21 -5.15
CA MET A 231 0.14 18.75 -5.25
C MET A 231 -0.22 18.30 -6.68
N GLU A 232 -1.28 18.83 -7.29
CA GLU A 232 -1.71 18.57 -8.68
C GLU A 232 -0.62 18.89 -9.72
N THR A 233 0.18 19.94 -9.52
CA THR A 233 1.28 20.29 -10.45
C THR A 233 2.40 19.25 -10.43
N LEU A 234 2.57 18.52 -9.32
CA LEU A 234 3.56 17.47 -9.19
C LEU A 234 3.18 16.19 -9.97
N TYR A 235 1.91 16.05 -10.41
CA TYR A 235 1.45 14.91 -11.21
C TYR A 235 1.95 14.93 -12.66
N PHE A 236 2.46 16.06 -13.15
CA PHE A 236 2.87 16.22 -14.55
C PHE A 236 4.37 15.93 -14.81
N GLY A 237 5.08 15.32 -13.85
CA GLY A 237 6.47 14.86 -14.02
C GLY A 237 6.63 13.54 -14.77
N PRO A 238 7.86 13.16 -15.21
CA PRO A 238 8.10 11.91 -15.93
C PRO A 238 7.61 10.70 -15.11
N SER A 239 6.98 9.75 -15.80
CA SER A 239 6.31 8.55 -15.27
C SER A 239 6.96 8.00 -13.99
N CYS A 240 6.28 8.21 -12.86
CA CYS A 240 6.67 7.65 -11.57
C CYS A 240 6.10 6.23 -11.40
N VAL A 241 6.86 5.36 -10.75
CA VAL A 241 6.39 4.03 -10.33
C VAL A 241 5.75 4.21 -8.95
N GLY A 242 4.41 4.22 -8.89
CA GLY A 242 3.63 4.48 -7.68
C GLY A 242 2.81 5.78 -7.76
N GLY A 243 2.04 6.08 -6.70
CA GLY A 243 1.27 7.32 -6.60
C GLY A 243 2.18 8.55 -6.44
N VAL A 244 1.72 9.71 -6.92
CA VAL A 244 2.51 10.96 -6.92
C VAL A 244 2.95 11.38 -5.52
N SER A 245 2.10 11.18 -4.51
CA SER A 245 2.40 11.47 -3.11
C SER A 245 3.58 10.66 -2.56
N LEU A 246 3.76 9.42 -3.02
CA LEU A 246 4.92 8.58 -2.65
C LEU A 246 6.20 9.04 -3.34
N ALA A 247 6.09 9.50 -4.59
CA ALA A 247 7.24 9.95 -5.38
C ALA A 247 7.76 11.32 -4.92
N THR A 248 6.88 12.21 -4.45
CA THR A 248 7.19 13.61 -4.13
C THR A 248 7.32 13.88 -2.64
N GLY A 249 6.80 12.99 -1.79
CA GLY A 249 6.69 13.23 -0.35
C GLY A 249 5.71 14.37 0.00
N PHE A 250 4.81 14.73 -0.94
CA PHE A 250 3.78 15.76 -0.76
C PHE A 250 2.41 15.07 -0.69
N THR A 251 1.94 14.80 0.53
CA THR A 251 0.80 13.93 0.85
C THR A 251 -0.43 14.75 1.30
N THR A 252 -1.65 14.17 1.24
CA THR A 252 -2.82 14.79 1.89
C THR A 252 -2.71 14.79 3.42
N ASP A 253 -1.96 13.87 4.03
CA ASP A 253 -1.57 13.98 5.46
C ASP A 253 -0.76 15.26 5.74
N LEU A 254 0.14 15.65 4.82
CA LEU A 254 1.03 16.79 4.98
C LEU A 254 0.28 18.12 4.80
N ILE A 255 -0.43 18.28 3.68
CA ILE A 255 -1.85 18.65 3.72
C ILE A 255 -2.42 19.26 5.00
N ASP A 256 -3.10 18.39 5.72
CA ASP A 256 -3.95 18.76 6.82
C ASP A 256 -3.16 18.98 8.11
N LYS A 257 -2.02 18.31 8.31
CA LYS A 257 -1.08 18.71 9.38
C LYS A 257 -0.58 20.14 9.21
N THR A 258 -0.40 20.60 7.97
CA THR A 258 -0.06 22.01 7.70
C THR A 258 -1.18 22.94 8.14
N ILE A 259 -2.44 22.53 7.97
CA ILE A 259 -3.61 23.33 8.33
C ILE A 259 -3.81 23.35 9.85
N GLU A 260 -3.67 22.20 10.51
CA GLU A 260 -3.69 22.06 11.96
C GLU A 260 -2.63 22.94 12.63
N ASN A 261 -1.40 22.92 12.10
CA ASN A 261 -0.27 23.64 12.68
C ASN A 261 -0.06 25.04 12.09
N SER A 262 -0.93 25.51 11.19
CA SER A 262 -0.74 26.74 10.39
C SER A 262 -0.37 27.98 11.22
N GLU A 263 -0.85 28.06 12.46
CA GLU A 263 -0.61 29.16 13.41
C GLU A 263 0.82 29.15 13.99
N HIS A 264 1.53 28.02 13.89
CA HIS A 264 2.88 27.81 14.44
C HIS A 264 3.97 27.70 13.36
N LEU A 265 3.61 27.74 12.08
CA LEU A 265 4.54 27.62 10.94
C LEU A 265 5.17 28.98 10.60
N THR A 266 5.90 29.56 11.55
CA THR A 266 6.49 30.90 11.42
C THR A 266 7.85 30.93 10.70
N SER A 267 8.41 29.77 10.36
CA SER A 267 9.65 29.65 9.58
C SER A 267 9.71 28.32 8.83
N VAL A 268 10.59 28.20 7.84
CA VAL A 268 10.86 26.93 7.14
C VAL A 268 11.38 25.86 8.12
N GLU A 269 12.17 26.26 9.12
CA GLU A 269 12.67 25.37 10.18
C GLU A 269 11.53 24.88 11.09
N ALA A 270 10.52 25.73 11.37
CA ALA A 270 9.32 25.30 12.08
C ALA A 270 8.53 24.26 11.26
N VAL A 271 8.47 24.41 9.93
CA VAL A 271 7.87 23.42 9.02
C VAL A 271 8.62 22.08 9.07
N GLU A 272 9.95 22.09 8.98
CA GLU A 272 10.75 20.85 9.02
C GLU A 272 10.67 20.13 10.37
N ASN A 273 10.49 20.87 11.47
CA ASN A 273 10.41 20.30 12.82
C ASN A 273 9.00 19.82 13.19
N LEU A 274 7.95 20.50 12.73
CA LEU A 274 6.56 20.23 13.12
C LEU A 274 5.81 19.35 12.12
N LEU A 275 6.26 19.30 10.86
CA LEU A 275 5.57 18.58 9.79
C LEU A 275 6.44 17.45 9.24
N PRO A 276 5.82 16.34 8.75
CA PRO A 276 6.54 15.19 8.22
C PRO A 276 7.07 15.44 6.80
N VAL A 277 7.87 16.49 6.62
CA VAL A 277 8.40 16.91 5.32
C VAL A 277 9.68 16.15 4.99
N PHE A 278 9.72 15.52 3.81
CA PHE A 278 10.86 14.68 3.40
C PHE A 278 11.97 15.43 2.65
N CYS A 279 11.72 16.66 2.18
CA CYS A 279 12.71 17.50 1.51
C CYS A 279 12.53 19.00 1.81
N ASN A 280 13.64 19.73 1.84
CA ASN A 280 13.66 21.17 2.12
C ASN A 280 12.85 22.00 1.10
N GLU A 281 12.72 21.51 -0.13
CA GLU A 281 11.95 22.16 -1.20
C GLU A 281 10.45 22.19 -0.87
N ASN A 282 9.89 21.07 -0.40
CA ASN A 282 8.50 21.00 0.06
C ASN A 282 8.28 21.91 1.29
N ALA A 283 9.26 21.97 2.21
CA ALA A 283 9.16 22.81 3.40
C ALA A 283 9.06 24.30 3.06
N LYS A 284 9.84 24.76 2.06
CA LYS A 284 9.78 26.13 1.54
C LYS A 284 8.42 26.44 0.90
N VAL A 285 7.93 25.55 0.05
CA VAL A 285 6.63 25.74 -0.62
C VAL A 285 5.49 25.84 0.40
N ILE A 286 5.50 24.96 1.41
CA ILE A 286 4.50 24.99 2.49
C ILE A 286 4.55 26.33 3.24
N TYR A 287 5.74 26.77 3.64
CA TYR A 287 5.92 28.04 4.33
C TYR A 287 5.44 29.24 3.49
N ASP A 288 5.79 29.28 2.20
CA ASP A 288 5.38 30.36 1.28
C ASP A 288 3.85 30.40 1.10
N ILE A 289 3.20 29.23 1.02
CA ILE A 289 1.74 29.15 0.90
C ILE A 289 1.07 29.61 2.20
N VAL A 290 1.54 29.15 3.35
CA VAL A 290 0.96 29.50 4.66
C VAL A 290 1.10 31.00 4.92
N THR A 291 2.30 31.58 4.73
CA THR A 291 2.54 33.01 4.93
C THR A 291 1.70 33.90 4.01
N ARG A 292 1.48 33.47 2.75
CA ARG A 292 0.66 34.20 1.77
C ARG A 292 -0.81 34.35 2.17
N PHE A 293 -1.36 33.43 2.95
CA PHE A 293 -2.78 33.43 3.34
C PHE A 293 -3.01 33.71 4.84
N SER A 294 -1.93 33.80 5.62
CA SER A 294 -1.96 34.15 7.05
C SER A 294 -1.76 35.64 7.33
N SER A 295 -1.39 36.42 6.31
CA SER A 295 -1.28 37.90 6.35
C SER A 295 -2.59 38.61 6.07
#